data_AF-A0A932KB18-F1
#
_entry.id   AF-A0A932KB18-F1
#
_cell.length_a   1.000
_cell.length_b   1.000
_cell.length_c   1.000
_cell.angle_alpha   90.00
_cell.angle_beta   90.00
_cell.angle_gamma   90.00
#
_symmetry.space_group_name_H-M   'P 1'
#
loop_
_entity.id
_entity.type
_entity.pdbx_description
1 polymer ?
#
loop_
_entity_poly.entity_id
_entity_poly.type
_entity_poly.pdbx_seq_one_letter_code
_entity_poly.pdbx_strand_id
1 'polypeptide(L)'
;TEEQRYGAEVFARIRDFLGSVREIEVAGPSEEIRLLASIDGINAGEAILFSVTAEFDQYLLVTGDKTSLRALAMSPVCLPIAQRIRGHVICLEQISKRLIQHFGFPYVRDKVVPTRACDTALSAAFRSGWDATEPNVLAALDSYIAELRSLPVDLLT
;
A
#
# COMPACT_ATOMS: atom_id res chain seq x y z
N THR A 1 17.26 -5.31 -19.25
CA THR A 1 15.90 -4.75 -19.03
C THR A 1 15.27 -5.41 -17.82
N GLU A 2 14.25 -4.82 -17.19
CA GLU A 2 13.54 -5.42 -16.04
C GLU A 2 13.00 -6.83 -16.36
N GLU A 3 12.62 -7.09 -17.62
CA GLU A 3 12.21 -8.42 -18.11
C GLU A 3 13.31 -9.48 -18.05
N GLN A 4 14.57 -9.09 -18.27
CA GLN A 4 15.72 -10.00 -18.06
C GLN A 4 16.00 -10.26 -16.58
N ARG A 5 15.58 -9.35 -15.68
CA ARG A 5 15.81 -9.47 -14.23
C ARG A 5 14.76 -10.34 -13.56
N TYR A 6 13.49 -10.21 -13.94
CA TYR A 6 12.37 -10.92 -13.30
C TYR A 6 11.85 -12.11 -14.10
N GLY A 7 12.26 -12.25 -15.37
CA GLY A 7 11.90 -13.37 -16.23
C GLY A 7 10.58 -13.18 -16.99
N ALA A 8 10.47 -13.88 -18.12
CA ALA A 8 9.34 -13.75 -19.05
C ALA A 8 7.99 -14.14 -18.43
N GLU A 9 7.96 -15.12 -17.51
CA GLU A 9 6.74 -15.55 -16.83
C GLU A 9 6.18 -14.45 -15.92
N VAL A 10 7.05 -13.73 -15.19
CA VAL A 10 6.63 -12.61 -14.35
C VAL A 10 6.03 -11.50 -15.22
N PHE A 11 6.66 -11.18 -16.35
CA PHE A 11 6.15 -10.18 -17.27
C PHE A 11 4.84 -10.59 -17.94
N ALA A 12 4.66 -11.88 -18.27
CA ALA A 12 3.38 -12.39 -18.76
C ALA A 12 2.27 -12.17 -17.72
N ARG A 13 2.52 -12.55 -16.46
CA ARG A 13 1.55 -12.35 -15.37
C ARG A 13 1.24 -10.87 -15.10
N ILE A 14 2.24 -9.99 -15.17
CA ILE A 14 2.03 -8.54 -15.03
C ILE A 14 1.18 -8.03 -16.20
N ARG A 15 1.46 -8.44 -17.46
CA ARG A 15 0.65 -8.03 -18.61
C ARG A 15 -0.80 -8.52 -18.49
N ASP A 16 -1.01 -9.76 -18.08
CA ASP A 16 -2.36 -10.31 -17.86
C ASP A 16 -3.10 -9.52 -16.78
N PHE A 17 -2.42 -9.20 -15.67
CA PHE A 17 -2.98 -8.35 -14.62
C PHE A 17 -3.30 -6.94 -15.12
N LEU A 18 -2.38 -6.31 -15.87
CA LEU A 18 -2.59 -4.99 -16.46
C LEU A 18 -3.76 -4.98 -17.45
N GLY A 19 -4.01 -6.08 -18.16
CA GLY A 19 -5.19 -6.25 -19.01
C GLY A 19 -6.50 -6.41 -18.24
N SER A 20 -6.45 -6.73 -16.94
CA SER A 20 -7.62 -6.88 -16.07
C SER A 20 -7.99 -5.61 -15.31
N VAL A 21 -7.10 -4.61 -15.28
CA VAL A 21 -7.34 -3.34 -14.60
C VAL A 21 -7.70 -2.25 -15.61
N ARG A 22 -8.44 -1.24 -15.15
CA ARG A 22 -8.74 -0.05 -15.93
C ARG A 22 -7.95 1.12 -15.34
N GLU A 23 -7.30 1.89 -16.21
CA GLU A 23 -6.70 3.15 -15.81
C GLU A 23 -7.78 4.14 -15.37
N ILE A 24 -7.49 4.92 -14.35
CA ILE A 24 -8.43 5.92 -13.84
C ILE A 24 -8.40 7.12 -14.79
N GLU A 25 -9.43 7.24 -15.62
CA GLU A 25 -9.57 8.33 -16.60
C GLU A 25 -10.24 9.59 -16.02
N VAL A 26 -10.75 9.50 -14.80
CA VAL A 26 -11.38 10.60 -14.09
C VAL A 26 -10.33 11.34 -13.28
N ALA A 27 -10.28 12.66 -13.41
CA ALA A 27 -9.42 13.48 -12.56
C ALA A 27 -10.18 13.89 -11.30
N GLY A 28 -9.53 13.80 -10.14
CA GLY A 28 -10.06 14.39 -8.92
C GLY A 28 -10.05 15.92 -8.96
N PRO A 29 -10.68 16.59 -7.98
CA PRO A 29 -10.72 18.05 -7.91
C PRO A 29 -9.32 18.68 -7.96
N SER A 30 -9.08 19.57 -8.92
CA SER A 30 -7.74 20.16 -9.13
C SER A 30 -7.20 20.93 -7.92
N GLU A 31 -8.08 21.48 -7.08
CA GLU A 31 -7.68 22.12 -5.81
C GLU A 31 -7.18 21.09 -4.79
N GLU A 32 -7.83 19.93 -4.68
CA GLU A 32 -7.36 18.86 -3.80
C GLU A 32 -6.01 18.33 -4.27
N ILE A 33 -5.82 18.13 -5.58
CA ILE A 33 -4.53 17.70 -6.14
C ILE A 33 -3.41 18.69 -5.79
N ARG A 34 -3.66 20.00 -5.97
CA ARG A 34 -2.67 21.04 -5.61
C ARG A 34 -2.37 21.08 -4.12
N LEU A 35 -3.41 20.98 -3.28
CA LEU A 35 -3.27 20.95 -1.84
C LEU A 35 -2.43 19.75 -1.41
N LEU A 36 -2.79 18.55 -1.85
CA LEU A 36 -2.11 17.29 -1.52
C LEU A 36 -0.66 17.28 -2.01
N ALA A 37 -0.40 17.77 -3.22
CA ALA A 37 0.96 17.88 -3.76
C ALA A 37 1.85 18.90 -3.01
N SER A 38 1.25 19.77 -2.19
CA SER A 38 1.99 20.70 -1.33
C SER A 38 2.36 20.11 0.05
N ILE A 39 1.82 18.93 0.40
CA ILE A 39 2.08 18.28 1.67
C ILE A 39 3.34 17.43 1.58
N ASP A 40 4.31 17.69 2.46
CA ASP A 40 5.50 16.86 2.54
C ASP A 40 5.13 15.41 2.90
N GLY A 41 5.71 14.48 2.16
CA GLY A 41 5.39 13.05 2.25
C GLY A 41 4.23 12.57 1.37
N ILE A 42 3.52 13.44 0.64
CA ILE A 42 2.55 13.03 -0.40
C ILE A 42 3.15 13.31 -1.79
N ASN A 43 3.39 12.26 -2.57
CA ASN A 43 3.90 12.40 -3.93
C ASN A 43 2.77 12.70 -4.94
N ALA A 44 3.12 13.13 -6.15
CA ALA A 44 2.14 13.50 -7.18
C ALA A 44 1.16 12.37 -7.56
N GLY A 45 1.62 11.12 -7.56
CA GLY A 45 0.76 9.97 -7.84
C GLY A 45 -0.27 9.73 -6.73
N GLU A 46 0.18 9.75 -5.47
CA GLU A 46 -0.69 9.60 -4.31
C GLU A 46 -1.66 10.77 -4.17
N ALA A 47 -1.24 12.00 -4.50
CA ALA A 47 -2.12 13.16 -4.56
C ALA A 47 -3.29 12.95 -5.55
N ILE A 48 -3.02 12.36 -6.73
CA ILE A 48 -4.06 12.01 -7.70
C ILE A 48 -4.99 10.94 -7.13
N LEU A 49 -4.45 9.87 -6.54
CA LEU A 49 -5.25 8.77 -5.98
C LEU A 49 -6.13 9.21 -4.80
N PHE A 50 -5.62 10.05 -3.89
CA PHE A 50 -6.41 10.60 -2.79
C PHE A 50 -7.45 11.60 -3.26
N SER A 51 -7.17 12.37 -4.32
CA SER A 51 -8.14 13.32 -4.85
C SER A 51 -9.27 12.64 -5.62
N VAL A 52 -8.95 11.65 -6.46
CA VAL A 52 -9.95 10.99 -7.31
C VAL A 52 -10.99 10.19 -6.52
N THR A 53 -10.71 9.85 -5.28
CA THR A 53 -11.68 9.20 -4.39
C THR A 53 -12.86 10.11 -4.02
N ALA A 54 -12.87 11.39 -4.43
CA ALA A 54 -14.06 12.25 -4.40
C ALA A 54 -15.12 11.85 -5.45
N GLU A 55 -14.71 11.13 -6.50
CA GLU A 55 -15.56 10.76 -7.63
C GLU A 55 -16.21 9.36 -7.45
N PHE A 56 -15.98 8.71 -6.31
CA PHE A 56 -16.46 7.36 -6.03
C PHE A 56 -17.15 7.29 -4.66
N ASP A 57 -18.39 6.82 -4.64
CA ASP A 57 -19.13 6.56 -3.39
C ASP A 57 -18.63 5.30 -2.67
N GLN A 58 -18.11 4.33 -3.44
CA GLN A 58 -17.60 3.06 -2.93
C GLN A 58 -16.27 2.74 -3.60
N TYR A 59 -15.21 2.63 -2.80
CA TYR A 59 -13.88 2.33 -3.29
C TYR A 59 -13.06 1.62 -2.21
N LEU A 60 -11.97 1.00 -2.64
CA LEU A 60 -10.88 0.60 -1.78
C LEU A 60 -9.60 1.16 -2.38
N LEU A 61 -8.83 1.87 -1.57
CA LEU A 61 -7.53 2.38 -1.96
C LEU A 61 -6.45 1.41 -1.44
N VAL A 62 -5.70 0.82 -2.38
CA VAL A 62 -4.61 -0.08 -2.05
C VAL A 62 -3.29 0.64 -2.28
N THR A 63 -2.48 0.81 -1.24
CA THR A 63 -1.14 1.44 -1.36
C THR A 63 -0.13 0.80 -0.41
N GLY A 64 1.14 0.81 -0.81
CA GLY A 64 2.27 0.49 0.06
C GLY A 64 2.91 1.74 0.70
N ASP A 65 2.52 2.94 0.26
CA ASP A 65 3.15 4.18 0.70
C ASP A 65 2.60 4.67 2.05
N LYS A 66 3.19 4.16 3.13
CA LYS A 66 2.88 4.59 4.49
C LYS A 66 3.26 6.04 4.77
N THR A 67 4.19 6.62 4.03
CA THR A 67 4.59 8.02 4.23
C THR A 67 3.44 8.93 3.81
N SER A 68 2.86 8.66 2.63
CA SER A 68 1.68 9.38 2.13
C SER A 68 0.47 9.22 3.06
N LEU A 69 0.23 8.01 3.59
CA LEU A 69 -0.85 7.77 4.56
C LEU A 69 -0.66 8.55 5.87
N ARG A 70 0.57 8.58 6.41
CA ARG A 70 0.88 9.38 7.62
C ARG A 70 0.67 10.87 7.36
N ALA A 71 1.21 11.37 6.25
CA ALA A 71 1.09 12.78 5.88
C ALA A 71 -0.39 13.20 5.75
N LEU A 72 -1.21 12.37 5.08
CA LEU A 72 -2.64 12.62 4.94
C LEU A 72 -3.37 12.62 6.29
N ALA A 73 -3.16 11.60 7.12
CA ALA A 73 -3.87 11.45 8.39
C ALA A 73 -3.45 12.46 9.47
N MET A 74 -2.23 12.98 9.40
CA MET A 74 -1.69 13.92 10.40
C MET A 74 -1.88 15.40 10.02
N SER A 75 -2.09 15.71 8.73
CA SER A 75 -2.20 17.09 8.26
C SER A 75 -3.59 17.67 8.52
N PRO A 76 -3.73 18.73 9.35
CA PRO A 76 -5.05 19.32 9.64
C PRO A 76 -5.75 19.89 8.40
N VAL A 77 -4.98 20.41 7.43
CA VAL A 77 -5.53 20.93 6.17
C VAL A 77 -6.09 19.83 5.27
N CYS A 78 -5.66 18.58 5.46
CA CYS A 78 -6.16 17.42 4.74
C CYS A 78 -7.32 16.71 5.45
N LEU A 79 -7.78 17.19 6.61
CA LEU A 79 -8.80 16.51 7.41
C LEU A 79 -10.06 16.15 6.61
N PRO A 80 -10.63 17.00 5.73
CA PRO A 80 -11.79 16.61 4.92
C PRO A 80 -11.51 15.40 4.02
N ILE A 81 -10.34 15.38 3.37
CA ILE A 81 -9.90 14.29 2.48
C ILE A 81 -9.64 13.01 3.29
N ALA A 82 -8.96 13.14 4.44
CA ALA A 82 -8.69 12.03 5.35
C ALA A 82 -10.00 11.41 5.89
N GLN A 83 -11.01 12.23 6.24
CA GLN A 83 -12.31 11.72 6.68
C GLN A 83 -13.06 11.00 5.56
N ARG A 84 -12.96 11.48 4.31
CA ARG A 84 -13.53 10.80 3.14
C ARG A 84 -12.90 9.43 2.92
N ILE A 85 -11.59 9.30 3.13
CA ILE A 85 -10.80 8.07 2.92
C ILE A 85 -10.82 7.12 4.14
N ARG A 86 -11.25 7.61 5.31
CA ARG A 86 -11.31 6.86 6.55
C ARG A 86 -11.97 5.49 6.36
N GLY A 87 -11.29 4.41 6.74
CA GLY A 87 -11.80 3.05 6.62
C GLY A 87 -11.82 2.45 5.21
N HIS A 88 -11.20 3.09 4.22
CA HIS A 88 -11.20 2.63 2.82
C HIS A 88 -9.81 2.21 2.32
N VAL A 89 -8.78 2.25 3.16
CA VAL A 89 -7.40 1.90 2.77
C VAL A 89 -7.05 0.48 3.15
N ILE A 90 -6.41 -0.24 2.22
CA ILE A 90 -5.72 -1.51 2.49
C ILE A 90 -4.22 -1.30 2.24
N CYS A 91 -3.40 -1.51 3.27
CA CYS A 91 -1.95 -1.44 3.11
C CYS A 91 -1.31 -2.78 2.72
N LEU A 92 -0.07 -2.73 2.23
CA LEU A 92 0.70 -3.93 1.85
C LEU A 92 0.86 -4.92 3.02
N GLU A 93 0.94 -4.44 4.26
CA GLU A 93 1.04 -5.30 5.44
C GLU A 93 -0.25 -6.10 5.69
N GLN A 94 -1.41 -5.48 5.53
CA GLN A 94 -2.70 -6.18 5.61
C GLN A 94 -2.83 -7.24 4.52
N ILE A 95 -2.38 -6.93 3.30
CA ILE A 95 -2.35 -7.89 2.19
C ILE A 95 -1.42 -9.06 2.54
N SER A 96 -0.21 -8.77 3.00
CA SER A 96 0.80 -9.78 3.34
C SER A 96 0.30 -10.71 4.44
N LYS A 97 -0.36 -10.15 5.47
CA LYS A 97 -0.99 -10.93 6.54
C LYS A 97 -2.09 -11.85 6.01
N ARG A 98 -2.96 -11.35 5.13
CA ARG A 98 -4.01 -12.17 4.48
C ARG A 98 -3.43 -13.27 3.60
N LEU A 99 -2.35 -12.98 2.87
CA LEU A 99 -1.65 -13.99 2.06
C LEU A 99 -1.07 -15.11 2.94
N ILE A 100 -0.46 -14.77 4.08
CA ILE A 100 0.05 -15.77 5.04
C ILE A 100 -1.10 -16.62 5.59
N GLN A 101 -2.21 -15.99 5.98
CA GLN A 101 -3.39 -16.70 6.49
C GLN A 101 -4.00 -17.66 5.46
N HIS A 102 -3.99 -17.28 4.18
CA HIS A 102 -4.63 -18.06 3.12
C HIS A 102 -3.72 -19.16 2.55
N PHE A 103 -2.45 -18.85 2.27
CA PHE A 103 -1.51 -19.77 1.61
C PHE A 103 -0.54 -20.46 2.57
N GLY A 104 -0.48 -20.02 3.82
CA GLY A 104 0.50 -20.47 4.81
C GLY A 104 1.81 -19.71 4.74
N PHE A 105 2.47 -19.57 5.90
CA PHE A 105 3.72 -18.83 6.02
C PHE A 105 4.87 -19.32 5.12
N PRO A 106 5.16 -20.64 5.01
CA PRO A 106 6.26 -21.11 4.17
C PRO A 106 6.10 -20.67 2.71
N TYR A 107 4.89 -20.75 2.17
CA TYR A 107 4.61 -20.32 0.80
C TYR A 107 4.91 -18.84 0.59
N VAL A 108 4.44 -17.97 1.49
CA VAL A 108 4.67 -16.52 1.38
C VAL A 108 6.14 -16.17 1.60
N ARG A 109 6.79 -16.78 2.59
CA ARG A 109 8.24 -16.59 2.85
C ARG A 109 9.04 -16.90 1.60
N ASP A 110 8.78 -18.04 0.94
CA ASP A 110 9.55 -18.48 -0.22
C ASP A 110 9.38 -17.55 -1.44
N LYS A 111 8.28 -16.79 -1.50
CA LYS A 111 8.04 -15.76 -2.52
C LYS A 111 8.61 -14.39 -2.14
N VAL A 112 8.52 -13.99 -0.87
CA VAL A 112 8.91 -12.66 -0.40
C VAL A 112 10.41 -12.57 -0.13
N VAL A 113 11.02 -13.58 0.50
CA VAL A 113 12.43 -13.54 0.90
C VAL A 113 13.39 -13.23 -0.26
N PRO A 114 13.21 -13.78 -1.49
CA PRO A 114 14.05 -13.45 -2.64
C PRO A 114 13.89 -11.99 -3.13
N THR A 115 12.70 -11.40 -2.96
CA THR A 115 12.37 -10.07 -3.48
C THR A 115 12.21 -9.02 -2.39
N ARG A 116 12.57 -9.34 -1.13
CA ARG A 116 12.28 -8.48 0.03
C ARG A 116 12.85 -7.08 -0.12
N ALA A 117 13.99 -6.92 -0.79
CA ALA A 117 14.65 -5.64 -1.04
C ALA A 117 13.82 -4.66 -1.89
N CYS A 118 12.75 -5.12 -2.55
CA CYS A 118 11.85 -4.26 -3.33
C CYS A 118 10.94 -3.40 -2.44
N ASP A 119 10.73 -3.77 -1.17
CA ASP A 119 9.87 -3.04 -0.25
C ASP A 119 10.48 -2.95 1.15
N THR A 120 10.45 -1.76 1.75
CA THR A 120 11.07 -1.50 3.05
C THR A 120 10.35 -2.22 4.20
N ALA A 121 9.01 -2.32 4.16
CA ALA A 121 8.25 -2.97 5.21
C ALA A 121 8.43 -4.49 5.15
N LEU A 122 8.39 -5.09 3.96
CA LEU A 122 8.67 -6.50 3.77
C LEU A 122 10.13 -6.84 4.09
N SER A 123 11.08 -5.97 3.71
CA SER A 123 12.48 -6.10 4.13
C SER A 123 12.64 -6.14 5.65
N ALA A 124 11.91 -5.29 6.37
CA ALA A 124 11.95 -5.24 7.82
C ALA A 124 11.28 -6.47 8.46
N ALA A 125 10.09 -6.83 8.00
CA ALA A 125 9.35 -7.98 8.54
C ALA A 125 10.07 -9.31 8.28
N PHE A 126 10.63 -9.50 7.07
CA PHE A 126 11.37 -10.71 6.67
C PHE A 126 12.89 -10.53 6.80
N ARG A 127 13.36 -9.69 7.74
CA ARG A 127 14.79 -9.37 7.90
C ARG A 127 15.67 -10.62 8.08
N SER A 128 15.19 -11.60 8.83
CA SER A 128 15.89 -12.88 9.06
C SER A 128 15.89 -13.81 7.84
N GLY A 129 15.30 -13.39 6.71
CA GLY A 129 15.28 -14.14 5.46
C GLY A 129 14.66 -15.52 5.64
N TRP A 130 15.42 -16.57 5.31
CA TRP A 130 14.98 -17.96 5.40
C TRP A 130 14.75 -18.42 6.84
N ASP A 131 15.40 -17.78 7.82
CA ASP A 131 15.24 -18.02 9.25
C ASP A 131 14.07 -17.21 9.86
N ALA A 132 13.33 -16.46 9.04
CA ALA A 132 12.11 -15.80 9.49
C ALA A 132 11.09 -16.84 9.98
N THR A 133 10.46 -16.54 11.11
CA THR A 133 9.39 -17.36 11.68
C THR A 133 8.05 -16.65 11.51
N GLU A 134 6.98 -17.43 11.37
CA GLU A 134 5.63 -16.88 11.22
C GLU A 134 5.26 -15.91 12.36
N PRO A 135 5.48 -16.23 13.65
CA PRO A 135 5.11 -15.30 14.73
C PRO A 135 5.87 -13.97 14.66
N ASN A 136 7.16 -13.98 14.31
CA ASN A 136 7.97 -12.77 14.23
C ASN A 136 7.53 -11.88 13.06
N VAL A 137 7.23 -12.48 11.91
CA VAL A 137 6.74 -11.75 10.73
C VAL A 137 5.36 -11.15 11.01
N LEU A 138 4.44 -11.94 11.56
CA LEU A 138 3.10 -11.46 11.91
C LEU A 138 3.16 -10.32 12.95
N ALA A 139 4.00 -10.44 13.97
CA ALA A 139 4.20 -9.39 14.96
C ALA A 139 4.74 -8.08 14.35
N ALA A 140 5.68 -8.18 13.41
CA ALA A 140 6.21 -7.01 12.71
C ALA A 140 5.15 -6.33 11.82
N LEU A 141 4.39 -7.13 11.04
CA LEU A 141 3.29 -6.60 10.23
C LEU A 141 2.21 -5.95 11.09
N ASP A 142 1.86 -6.57 12.21
CA ASP A 142 0.86 -6.05 13.15
C ASP A 142 1.31 -4.76 13.83
N SER A 143 2.61 -4.63 14.13
CA SER A 143 3.17 -3.38 14.64
C SER A 143 2.98 -2.23 13.65
N TYR A 144 3.21 -2.45 12.35
CA TYR A 144 3.01 -1.40 11.33
C TYR A 144 1.53 -1.05 11.14
N ILE A 145 0.64 -2.06 11.16
CA ILE A 145 -0.80 -1.83 11.09
C ILE A 145 -1.28 -1.04 12.31
N ALA A 146 -0.85 -1.42 13.50
CA ALA A 146 -1.21 -0.74 14.74
C ALA A 146 -0.71 0.71 14.75
N GLU A 147 0.50 0.97 14.25
CA GLU A 147 1.03 2.32 14.08
C GLU A 147 0.11 3.18 13.21
N LEU A 148 -0.29 2.69 12.03
CA LEU A 148 -1.18 3.42 11.13
C LEU A 148 -2.58 3.64 11.75
N ARG A 149 -3.12 2.66 12.48
CA ARG A 149 -4.41 2.82 13.17
C ARG A 149 -4.35 3.81 14.34
N SER A 150 -3.16 4.07 14.88
CA SER A 150 -2.97 5.03 15.97
C SER A 150 -2.90 6.49 15.50
N LEU A 151 -2.90 6.73 14.18
CA LEU A 151 -2.90 8.07 13.61
C LEU A 151 -4.20 8.83 13.94
N PRO A 152 -4.21 10.18 13.86
CA PRO A 152 -5.38 10.98 14.20
C PRO A 152 -6.65 10.61 13.41
N VAL A 153 -6.49 10.09 12.20
CA VAL A 153 -7.56 9.49 11.41
C VAL A 153 -7.13 8.07 11.01
N ASP A 154 -7.88 7.06 11.46
CA ASP A 154 -7.67 5.67 11.02
C ASP A 154 -8.17 5.49 9.59
N LEU A 155 -7.25 5.51 8.63
CA LEU A 155 -7.55 5.34 7.21
C LEU A 155 -7.81 3.88 6.82
N LEU A 156 -7.37 2.92 7.64
CA LEU A 156 -7.41 1.51 7.28
C LEU A 156 -8.81 0.90 7.42
N THR A 157 -9.18 0.04 6.47
CA THR A 157 -10.36 -0.82 6.60
C THR A 157 -10.19 -1.90 7.66
#